data_AF-A0A834H6Y0-F1
#
_entry.id   AF-A0A834H6Y0-F1
#
_cell.length_a   1.000
_cell.length_b   1.000
_cell.length_c   1.000
_cell.angle_alpha   90.00
_cell.angle_beta   90.00
_cell.angle_gamma   90.00
#
_symmetry.space_group_name_H-M   'P 1'
#
loop_
_entity.id
_entity.type
_entity.pdbx_description
1 polymer ?
#
loop_
_entity_poly.entity_id
_entity_poly.type
_entity_poly.pdbx_seq_one_letter_code
_entity_poly.pdbx_strand_id
1 'polypeptide(L)'
;MDPFGSKTLNKPKASLTSPQAKDGGKKSVDKKAAVDEEMKRMNKLPANSAYATHRLRVLNKVLQLLSIQRSTSQEEELELLFASLSI
;
A
#
# COMPACT_ATOMS: atom_id res chain seq x y z
N MET A 1 -25.03 11.07 -51.24
CA MET A 1 -23.81 10.78 -52.02
C MET A 1 -22.92 12.00 -51.91
N ASP A 2 -21.80 11.87 -51.21
CA ASP A 2 -20.49 12.54 -51.39
C ASP A 2 -19.58 12.29 -50.16
N PRO A 3 -18.24 12.27 -50.31
CA PRO A 3 -17.46 11.04 -50.06
C PRO A 3 -16.06 11.27 -49.45
N PHE A 4 -15.76 10.83 -48.22
CA PHE A 4 -14.37 10.76 -47.71
C PHE A 4 -14.30 9.70 -46.60
N GLY A 5 -13.41 8.71 -46.55
CA GLY A 5 -12.04 8.66 -47.07
C GLY A 5 -11.06 8.56 -45.90
N SER A 6 -10.75 7.33 -45.48
CA SER A 6 -9.47 6.89 -44.89
C SER A 6 -9.07 7.39 -43.49
N LYS A 7 -8.66 6.45 -42.62
CA LYS A 7 -7.23 6.18 -42.27
C LYS A 7 -7.14 5.30 -41.02
N THR A 8 -6.62 4.09 -41.20
CA THR A 8 -5.95 3.33 -40.15
C THR A 8 -4.69 4.08 -39.73
N LEU A 9 -4.55 4.38 -38.44
CA LEU A 9 -3.27 4.85 -37.88
C LEU A 9 -2.87 3.95 -36.72
N ASN A 10 -2.07 2.96 -37.07
CA ASN A 10 -1.09 2.38 -36.16
C ASN A 10 -0.05 3.46 -35.84
N LYS A 11 0.29 3.67 -34.57
CA LYS A 11 1.71 3.84 -34.20
C LYS A 11 1.98 3.36 -32.78
N PRO A 12 3.05 2.57 -32.58
CA PRO A 12 3.50 2.06 -31.29
C PRO A 12 4.39 3.09 -30.57
N LYS A 13 4.48 3.00 -29.24
CA LYS A 13 5.60 3.59 -28.52
C LYS A 13 5.98 2.75 -27.31
N ALA A 14 7.04 1.96 -27.50
CA ALA A 14 7.90 1.52 -26.41
C ALA A 14 8.43 2.74 -25.65
N SER A 15 8.47 2.67 -24.33
CA SER A 15 9.65 2.98 -23.49
C SER A 15 9.24 3.21 -22.04
N LEU A 16 9.75 2.32 -21.18
CA LEU A 16 10.43 2.64 -19.93
C LEU A 16 10.21 4.07 -19.40
N THR A 17 9.41 4.22 -18.34
CA THR A 17 9.83 5.01 -17.18
C THR A 17 9.16 4.42 -15.93
N SER A 18 9.97 3.77 -15.10
CA SER A 18 9.64 3.62 -13.68
C SER A 18 9.43 5.02 -13.09
N PRO A 19 8.31 5.32 -12.42
CA PRO A 19 8.24 6.50 -11.58
C PRO A 19 8.88 6.13 -10.24
N GLN A 20 10.19 6.41 -10.14
CA GLN A 20 10.84 6.68 -8.89
C GLN A 20 10.13 7.89 -8.25
N ALA A 21 9.09 7.62 -7.47
CA ALA A 21 8.39 8.66 -6.72
C ALA A 21 9.00 8.78 -5.34
N LYS A 22 9.76 9.87 -5.15
CA LYS A 22 10.03 10.47 -3.84
C LYS A 22 8.69 10.79 -3.18
N ASP A 23 8.17 9.85 -2.40
CA ASP A 23 6.87 9.97 -1.72
C ASP A 23 6.99 9.45 -0.28
N GLY A 24 7.75 10.18 0.54
CA GLY A 24 7.87 9.88 1.97
C GLY A 24 6.66 10.33 2.78
N GLY A 25 5.87 11.29 2.26
CA GLY A 25 4.84 11.98 3.04
C GLY A 25 3.41 11.51 2.80
N LYS A 26 3.04 11.07 1.57
CA LYS A 26 1.64 10.77 1.25
C LYS A 26 1.24 9.34 1.61
N LYS A 27 2.16 8.38 1.47
CA LYS A 27 1.91 6.95 1.77
C LYS A 27 1.59 6.65 3.23
N SER A 28 2.06 7.41 4.21
CA SER A 28 1.86 7.10 5.63
C SER A 28 0.43 7.38 6.10
N VAL A 29 -0.15 8.50 5.64
CA VAL A 29 -1.54 8.88 5.90
C VAL A 29 -2.50 7.85 5.28
N ASP A 30 -2.20 7.43 4.05
CA ASP A 30 -2.98 6.42 3.33
C ASP A 30 -2.94 5.05 4.05
N LYS A 31 -1.78 4.67 4.61
CA LYS A 31 -1.63 3.44 5.41
C LYS A 31 -2.47 3.48 6.69
N LYS A 32 -2.48 4.61 7.41
CA LYS A 32 -3.27 4.75 8.65
C LYS A 32 -4.77 4.69 8.36
N ALA A 33 -5.22 5.38 7.31
CA ALA A 33 -6.62 5.35 6.90
C ALA A 33 -7.10 3.93 6.54
N ALA A 34 -6.25 3.16 5.84
CA ALA A 34 -6.56 1.77 5.52
C ALA A 34 -6.69 0.87 6.77
N VAL A 35 -5.85 1.09 7.79
CA VAL A 35 -5.94 0.37 9.07
C VAL A 35 -7.22 0.76 9.83
N ASP A 36 -7.57 2.04 9.84
CA ASP A 36 -8.76 2.55 10.52
C ASP A 36 -10.06 1.99 9.89
N GLU A 37 -10.13 1.89 8.56
CA GLU A 37 -11.27 1.26 7.87
C GLU A 37 -11.38 -0.25 8.16
N GLU A 38 -10.25 -0.94 8.24
CA GLU A 38 -10.23 -2.36 8.60
C GLU A 38 -10.66 -2.57 10.07
N MET A 39 -10.24 -1.71 11.01
CA MET A 39 -10.73 -1.77 12.39
C MET A 39 -12.25 -1.60 12.46
N LYS A 40 -12.83 -0.68 11.68
CA LYS A 40 -14.29 -0.54 11.60
C LYS A 40 -14.97 -1.80 11.06
N ARG A 41 -14.38 -2.48 10.06
CA ARG A 41 -14.91 -3.76 9.57
C ARG A 41 -14.86 -4.85 10.63
N MET A 42 -13.76 -4.95 11.38
CA MET A 42 -13.62 -5.95 12.45
C MET A 42 -14.59 -5.71 13.61
N ASN A 43 -14.88 -4.45 13.95
CA ASN A 43 -15.85 -4.10 15.00
C ASN A 43 -17.31 -4.44 14.65
N LYS A 44 -17.61 -4.74 13.37
CA LYS A 44 -18.94 -5.24 12.95
C LYS A 44 -19.08 -6.75 13.13
N LEU A 45 -17.98 -7.46 13.41
CA LEU A 45 -18.02 -8.90 13.62
C LEU A 45 -18.41 -9.23 15.07
N PRO A 46 -19.03 -10.40 15.31
CA PRO A 46 -19.32 -10.87 16.66
C PRO A 46 -18.07 -10.95 17.54
N ALA A 47 -18.18 -10.50 18.80
CA ALA A 47 -17.05 -10.45 19.74
C ALA A 47 -16.45 -11.82 20.10
N ASN A 48 -17.21 -12.90 19.91
CA ASN A 48 -16.73 -14.27 20.08
C ASN A 48 -15.90 -14.80 18.89
N SER A 49 -15.75 -14.02 17.83
CA SER A 49 -14.92 -14.40 16.69
C SER A 49 -13.44 -14.37 17.08
N ALA A 50 -12.82 -15.55 17.14
CA ALA A 50 -11.39 -15.71 17.36
C ALA A 50 -10.58 -14.94 16.29
N TYR A 51 -11.04 -14.97 15.04
CA TYR A 51 -10.41 -14.21 13.95
C TYR A 51 -10.49 -12.69 14.19
N ALA A 52 -11.67 -12.16 14.53
CA ALA A 52 -11.83 -10.72 14.79
C ALA A 52 -10.92 -10.26 15.96
N THR A 53 -10.91 -11.05 17.04
CA THR A 53 -10.05 -10.79 18.21
C THR A 53 -8.56 -10.81 17.86
N HIS A 54 -8.11 -11.80 17.09
CA HIS A 54 -6.73 -11.87 16.63
C HIS A 54 -6.39 -10.69 15.70
N ARG A 55 -7.24 -10.43 14.71
CA ARG A 55 -7.05 -9.39 13.71
C ARG A 55 -6.99 -8.00 14.34
N LEU A 56 -7.86 -7.69 15.30
CA LEU A 56 -7.80 -6.44 16.06
C LEU A 56 -6.47 -6.27 16.81
N ARG A 57 -5.91 -7.34 17.40
CA ARG A 57 -4.58 -7.28 18.03
C ARG A 57 -3.48 -6.94 17.02
N VAL A 58 -3.51 -7.59 15.84
CA VAL A 58 -2.55 -7.31 14.76
C VAL A 58 -2.68 -5.86 14.28
N LEU A 59 -3.89 -5.38 14.02
CA LEU A 59 -4.12 -4.00 13.56
C LEU A 59 -3.66 -2.95 14.58
N ASN A 60 -3.91 -3.19 15.87
CA ASN A 60 -3.40 -2.34 16.93
C ASN A 60 -1.86 -2.31 16.92
N LYS A 61 -1.21 -3.47 16.71
CA LYS A 61 0.25 -3.51 16.60
C LYS A 61 0.76 -2.75 15.38
N VAL A 62 0.09 -2.87 14.23
CA VAL A 62 0.41 -2.12 13.01
C VAL A 62 0.28 -0.61 13.26
N LEU A 63 -0.79 -0.16 13.92
CA LEU A 63 -1.00 1.26 14.22
C LEU A 63 0.10 1.81 15.13
N GLN A 64 0.50 1.06 16.16
CA GLN A 64 1.64 1.42 17.01
C GLN A 64 2.92 1.54 16.19
N LEU A 65 3.21 0.58 15.31
CA LEU A 65 4.41 0.62 14.46
C LEU A 65 4.41 1.81 13.50
N LEU A 66 3.26 2.18 12.93
CA LEU A 66 3.13 3.36 12.05
C LEU A 66 3.34 4.68 12.81
N SER A 67 3.08 4.72 14.12
CA SER A 67 3.27 5.91 14.94
C SER A 67 4.73 6.18 15.34
N ILE A 68 5.61 5.18 15.19
CA ILE A 68 7.03 5.32 15.52
C ILE A 68 7.71 6.15 14.45
N GLN A 69 8.37 7.24 14.87
CA GLN A 69 9.27 7.97 14.00
C GLN A 69 10.60 7.20 13.91
N ARG A 70 10.94 6.72 12.71
CA ARG A 70 12.19 5.99 12.45
C ARG A 70 13.25 6.92 11.86
N SER A 71 14.50 6.71 12.24
CA SER A 71 15.63 7.32 11.56
C SER A 71 15.89 6.64 10.21
N THR A 72 16.65 7.30 9.34
CA THR A 72 17.05 6.73 8.04
C THR A 72 17.81 5.41 8.21
N SER A 73 18.77 5.36 9.15
CA SER A 73 19.54 4.15 9.44
C SER A 73 18.68 2.99 9.94
N GLN A 74 17.63 3.25 10.73
CA GLN A 74 16.70 2.21 11.18
C GLN A 74 15.83 1.68 10.04
N GLU A 75 15.44 2.53 9.09
CA GLU A 75 14.68 2.10 7.90
C GLU A 75 15.53 1.19 7.01
N GLU A 76 16.81 1.54 6.80
CA GLU A 76 17.77 0.74 6.04
C GLU A 76 18.04 -0.62 6.68
N GLU A 77 18.26 -0.66 8.01
CA GLU A 77 18.44 -1.92 8.74
C GLU A 77 17.20 -2.81 8.65
N LEU A 78 16.01 -2.23 8.79
CA LEU A 78 14.75 -2.96 8.63
C LEU A 78 14.57 -3.54 7.23
N GLU A 79 14.90 -2.77 6.19
CA GLU A 79 14.83 -3.24 4.80
C GLU A 79 15.81 -4.40 4.56
N LEU A 80 17.02 -4.33 5.13
CA LEU A 80 18.00 -5.41 5.06
C LEU A 80 17.53 -6.67 5.81
N LEU A 81 16.97 -6.52 7.01
CA LEU A 81 16.36 -7.61 7.77
C LEU A 81 15.28 -8.30 6.95
N PHE A 82 14.36 -7.54 6.33
CA PHE A 82 13.30 -8.11 5.49
C PHE A 82 13.86 -8.81 4.24
N ALA A 83 14.90 -8.26 3.61
CA ALA A 83 15.56 -8.92 2.48
C ALA A 83 16.15 -10.28 2.89
N SER A 84 16.76 -10.37 4.07
CA SER A 84 17.33 -11.61 4.62
C SER A 84 16.28 -12.65 5.01
N LEU A 85 15.08 -12.18 5.38
CA LEU A 85 13.95 -13.00 5.79
C LEU A 85 13.14 -13.57 4.61
N SER A 86 13.60 -13.43 3.35
CA SER A 86 12.87 -13.92 2.16
C SER A 86 12.32 -15.34 2.35
N ILE A 87 11.04 -15.40 2.73
CA ILE A 87 10.14 -16.55 2.91
C ILE A 87 9.01 -16.38 1.91
#